data_AF-A0A838QTS6-F1
#
_entry.id   AF-A0A838QTS6-F1
#
_cell.length_a   1.000
_cell.length_b   1.000
_cell.length_c   1.000
_cell.angle_alpha   90.00
_cell.angle_beta   90.00
_cell.angle_gamma   90.00
#
_symmetry.space_group_name_H-M   'P 1'
#
loop_
_entity.id
_entity.type
_entity.pdbx_description
1 polymer ?
#
loop_
_entity_poly.entity_id
_entity_poly.type
_entity_poly.pdbx_seq_one_letter_code
_entity_poly.pdbx_strand_id
1 'polypeptide(L)' 'YLLTTVSLFRLRRLQPELPRPVKAFGYPVLPALYIVAIAFLLVVLLADPQQRKFSALGLLIVALGIPVYAVWRRAR' A
#
# COMPACT_ATOMS: atom_id res chain seq x y z
N TYR A 1 -0.03 -4.25 1.31
CA TYR A 1 0.76 -4.14 2.56
C TYR A 1 1.57 -2.85 2.64
N LEU A 2 2.37 -2.48 1.63
CA LEU A 2 3.17 -1.24 1.65
C LEU A 2 2.34 0.01 1.97
N LEU A 3 1.22 0.22 1.27
CA LEU A 3 0.33 1.37 1.51
C LEU A 3 -0.23 1.39 2.95
N THR A 4 -0.56 0.24 3.52
CA THR A 4 -1.06 0.11 4.89
C THR A 4 0.03 0.48 5.91
N THR A 5 1.25 -0.02 5.71
CA THR A 5 2.39 0.31 6.57
C THR A 5 2.78 1.78 6.46
N VAL A 6 2.77 2.37 5.26
CA VAL A 6 2.98 3.82 5.07
C VAL A 6 1.89 4.63 5.76
N SER A 7 0.62 4.19 5.66
CA SER A 7 -0.51 4.82 6.34
C SER A 7 -0.34 4.79 7.85
N LEU A 8 0.25 3.74 8.43
CA LEU A 8 0.61 3.69 9.84
C LEU A 8 1.58 4.82 10.22
N PHE A 9 2.64 5.06 9.43
CA PHE A 9 3.55 6.19 9.69
C PHE A 9 2.84 7.54 9.57
N ARG A 10 1.99 7.70 8.55
CA ARG A 10 1.22 8.93 8.33
C ARG A 10 0.23 9.19 9.47
N LEU A 11 -0.50 8.17 9.91
CA LEU A 11 -1.45 8.27 11.02
C LEU A 11 -0.75 8.69 12.31
N ARG A 12 0.48 8.19 12.54
CA ARG A 12 1.26 8.55 13.72
C ARG A 12 1.72 10.01 13.73
N ARG A 13 1.82 10.65 12.56
CA ARG A 13 2.09 12.09 12.41
C ARG A 13 0.82 12.93 12.54
N LEU A 14 -0.31 12.44 12.01
CA LEU A 14 -1.58 13.16 12.02
C LEU A 14 -2.28 13.10 13.40
N GLN A 15 -2.15 12.00 14.11
CA GLN A 15 -2.82 11.76 15.39
C GLN A 15 -1.79 11.24 16.42
N PRO A 16 -0.92 12.12 16.93
CA PRO A 16 0.07 11.75 17.95
C PRO A 16 -0.58 11.42 19.29
N GLU A 17 -1.66 12.13 19.67
CA GLU A 17 -2.31 12.07 20.99
C GLU A 17 -3.23 10.86 21.21
N LEU A 18 -3.51 10.06 20.17
CA LEU A 18 -4.37 8.89 20.35
C LEU A 18 -3.68 7.84 21.25
N PRO A 19 -4.41 7.27 22.24
CA PRO A 19 -3.89 6.17 23.03
C PRO A 19 -3.56 5.00 22.09
N ARG A 20 -2.37 4.42 22.22
CA ARG A 20 -1.88 3.30 21.40
C ARG A 20 -1.75 2.05 22.29
N PRO A 21 -2.80 1.21 22.39
CA PRO A 21 -2.79 0.03 23.25
C PRO A 21 -1.75 -1.01 22.82
N VAL A 22 -1.48 -1.10 21.52
CA VAL A 22 -0.47 -2.01 20.95
C VAL A 22 0.52 -1.20 20.12
N LYS A 23 1.79 -1.27 20.49
CA LYS A 23 2.89 -0.67 19.71
C LYS A 23 3.55 -1.77 18.88
N ALA A 24 3.74 -1.49 17.59
CA ALA A 24 4.54 -2.35 16.73
C ALA A 24 5.94 -2.51 17.33
N PHE A 25 6.35 -3.76 17.58
CA PHE A 25 7.67 -4.08 18.11
C PHE A 25 8.76 -3.60 17.14
N GLY A 26 9.83 -3.00 17.67
CA GLY A 26 10.92 -2.45 16.85
C GLY A 26 10.53 -1.25 15.98
N TYR A 27 9.41 -0.57 16.27
CA TYR A 27 9.06 0.68 15.58
C TYR A 27 10.07 1.80 15.94
N PRO A 28 10.53 2.62 14.98
CA PRO A 28 10.11 2.71 13.57
C PRO A 28 10.92 1.83 12.58
N VAL A 29 11.99 1.18 13.05
CA VAL A 29 12.97 0.51 12.18
C VAL A 29 12.37 -0.69 11.44
N LEU A 30 11.70 -1.58 12.17
CA LEU A 30 11.16 -2.81 11.59
C LEU A 30 10.12 -2.51 10.47
N PRO A 31 9.14 -1.60 10.65
CA PRO A 31 8.21 -1.26 9.59
C PRO A 31 8.86 -0.50 8.43
N ALA A 32 9.93 0.27 8.66
CA ALA A 32 10.66 0.95 7.59
C ALA A 32 11.41 -0.07 6.70
N LEU A 33 12.11 -1.04 7.31
CA LEU A 33 12.75 -2.13 6.58
C LEU A 33 11.74 -2.96 5.78
N TYR A 34 10.56 -3.21 6.36
CA TYR A 34 9.48 -3.90 5.66
C TYR A 34 8.99 -3.13 4.41
N ILE A 35 8.88 -1.80 4.49
CA ILE A 35 8.53 -0.97 3.33
C ILE A 35 9.60 -1.10 2.23
N VAL A 36 10.89 -1.03 2.60
CA VAL A 36 12.00 -1.17 1.65
C VAL A 36 11.98 -2.54 0.97
N ALA A 37 11.79 -3.62 1.75
CA ALA A 37 11.71 -4.98 1.23
C ALA A 37 10.54 -5.16 0.25
N ILE A 38 9.35 -4.66 0.59
CA ILE A 38 8.20 -4.73 -0.34
C ILE A 38 8.46 -3.89 -1.58
N ALA A 39 9.00 -2.67 -1.44
CA ALA A 39 9.30 -1.82 -2.59
C ALA A 39 10.28 -2.51 -3.54
N PHE A 40 11.32 -3.14 -2.99
CA PHE A 40 12.27 -3.94 -3.75
C PHE A 40 11.57 -5.11 -4.47
N LEU A 41 10.75 -5.88 -3.76
CA LEU A 41 9.99 -6.99 -4.36
C LEU A 41 9.09 -6.51 -5.51
N LEU A 42 8.43 -5.35 -5.36
CA LEU A 42 7.60 -4.78 -6.42
C LEU A 42 8.41 -4.44 -7.67
N VAL A 43 9.63 -3.92 -7.51
CA VAL A 43 10.53 -3.61 -8.64
C VAL A 43 10.99 -4.89 -9.32
N VAL A 44 11.41 -5.90 -8.55
CA VAL A 44 11.82 -7.20 -9.10
C VAL A 44 10.67 -7.86 -9.87
N LEU A 45 9.45 -7.85 -9.31
CA LEU A 45 8.25 -8.40 -9.94
C LEU A 45 7.94 -7.72 -11.28
N LEU A 46 8.14 -6.40 -11.37
CA LEU A 46 7.92 -5.63 -12.61
C LEU A 46 9.04 -5.83 -13.64
N ALA A 47 10.26 -6.08 -13.17
CA ALA A 47 11.42 -6.34 -14.02
C ALA A 47 11.37 -7.75 -14.64
N ASP A 48 10.73 -8.72 -13.97
CA ASP A 48 10.54 -10.07 -14.48
C ASP A 48 9.57 -10.08 -15.69
N PRO A 49 10.02 -10.45 -16.91
CA PRO A 49 9.19 -10.45 -18.11
C PRO A 49 7.97 -11.38 -18.02
N GLN A 50 8.07 -12.48 -17.28
CA GLN A 50 6.99 -13.46 -17.15
C GLN A 50 5.88 -12.94 -16.24
N GLN A 51 6.25 -12.25 -15.16
CA GLN A 51 5.30 -11.73 -14.17
C GLN A 51 4.75 -10.34 -14.53
N ARG A 52 5.50 -9.56 -15.32
CA ARG A 52 5.10 -8.21 -15.77
C ARG A 52 3.72 -8.18 -16.43
N LYS A 53 3.35 -9.20 -17.21
CA LYS A 53 2.02 -9.29 -17.83
C LYS A 53 0.91 -9.39 -16.79
N PHE A 54 1.08 -10.27 -15.80
CA PHE A 54 0.09 -10.45 -14.73
C PHE A 54 -0.01 -9.22 -13.83
N SER A 55 1.12 -8.59 -13.49
CA SER A 55 1.13 -7.33 -12.73
C SER A 55 0.43 -6.19 -13.49
N ALA A 56 0.65 -6.08 -14.81
CA ALA A 56 0.00 -5.07 -15.63
C ALA A 56 -1.53 -5.29 -15.71
N LEU A 57 -1.98 -6.53 -15.88
CA LEU A 57 -3.40 -6.87 -15.85
C LEU A 57 -4.03 -6.57 -14.49
N GLY A 58 -3.35 -6.90 -13.39
CA GLY A 58 -3.80 -6.56 -12.04
C GLY A 58 -3.94 -5.05 -11.84
N LEU A 59 -2.97 -4.26 -12.32
CA LEU A 59 -3.05 -2.79 -12.28
C LEU A 59 -4.21 -2.24 -13.11
N LEU A 60 -4.47 -2.82 -14.29
CA LEU A 60 -5.63 -2.46 -15.11
C LEU A 60 -6.95 -2.69 -14.38
N ILE A 61 -7.09 -3.84 -13.70
CA ILE A 61 -8.30 -4.16 -12.92
C ILE A 61 -8.49 -3.16 -11.77
N VAL A 62 -7.42 -2.82 -11.05
CA VAL A 62 -7.48 -1.80 -9.98
C VAL A 62 -7.84 -0.42 -10.56
N ALA A 63 -7.27 -0.05 -11.70
CA ALA A 63 -7.57 1.20 -12.38
C ALA A 63 -9.03 1.27 -12.86
N LEU A 64 -9.61 0.16 -13.32
CA LEU A 64 -11.04 0.05 -13.65
C LEU A 64 -11.96 0.24 -12.45
N GLY A 65 -11.47 0.02 -11.22
CA GLY A 65 -12.19 0.39 -10.01
C GLY A 65 -12.47 1.90 -9.90
N ILE A 66 -11.62 2.75 -10.49
CA ILE A 66 -11.77 4.22 -10.46
C ILE A 66 -13.03 4.69 -11.21
N PRO A 67 -13.25 4.34 -12.50
CA PRO A 67 -14.47 4.73 -13.21
C PRO A 67 -15.71 4.10 -12.59
N VAL A 68 -15.64 2.84 -12.12
CA VAL A 68 -16.77 2.18 -11.45
C VAL A 68 -17.16 2.93 -10.17
N TYR A 69 -16.18 3.28 -9.34
CA TYR A 69 -16.42 4.08 -8.13
C TYR A 69 -17.00 5.46 -8.46
N ALA A 70 -16.49 6.13 -9.50
CA ALA A 70 -16.98 7.43 -9.92
C ALA A 70 -18.43 7.39 -10.42
N VAL A 71 -18.79 6.38 -11.22
CA VAL A 71 -20.17 6.17 -11.69
C VAL A 71 -21.09 5.89 -10.51
N TRP A 72 -20.70 4.99 -9.61
CA TRP A 72 -21.53 4.65 -8.45
C TRP A 72 -21.68 5.81 -7.47
N ARG A 73 -20.62 6.60 -7.24
CA ARG A 73 -20.69 7.81 -6.40
C ARG A 73 -21.62 8.88 -6.99
N ARG A 74 -21.79 8.94 -8.32
CA ARG A 74 -22.76 9.84 -8.97
C ARG A 74 -24.19 9.31 -8.95
N ALA A 75 -24.37 7.99 -8.78
CA ALA A 75 -25.67 7.34 -8.70
C ALA A 75 -26.27 7.33 -7.29
N ARG A 76 -25.48 7.74 -6.27
CA ARG A 76 -25.95 8.08 -4.92
C ARG A 76 -26.12 9.59 -4.81
#